data_AF-A0A967T576-F1
#
_entry.id   AF-A0A967T576-F1
#
_cell.length_a   1.000
_cell.length_b   1.000
_cell.length_c   1.000
_cell.angle_alpha   90.00
_cell.angle_beta   90.00
_cell.angle_gamma   90.00
#
_symmetry.space_group_name_H-M   'P 1'
#
loop_
_entity.id
_entity.type
_entity.pdbx_description
1 polymer ?
#
loop_
_entity_poly.entity_id
_entity_poly.type
_entity_poly.pdbx_seq_one_letter_code
_entity_poly.pdbx_strand_id
1 'polypeptide(L)'
;VDASYQIIIDDMSAYYKENIHIYEEEQRILEREMRNAYNIRGFEFGSMGGYYTYSEVVTELDSMRLIYPNLVSAKQSIGLSLEGRDIWMAKISDNPDVDE
;
A
#
# COMPACT_ATOMS: atom_id res chain seq x y z
N VAL A 1 -39.09 18.03 -2.21
CA VAL A 1 -38.52 16.79 -2.78
C VAL A 1 -38.06 15.98 -1.59
N ASP A 2 -38.73 14.86 -1.31
CA ASP A 2 -38.39 14.01 -0.17
C ASP A 2 -37.25 13.09 -0.60
N ALA A 3 -36.10 13.16 0.08
CA ALA A 3 -34.92 12.37 -0.28
C ALA A 3 -34.99 11.02 0.43
N SER A 4 -35.02 9.92 -0.33
CA SER A 4 -34.85 8.59 0.22
C SER A 4 -33.38 8.31 0.51
N TYR A 5 -33.10 7.61 1.61
CA TYR A 5 -31.76 7.15 1.96
C TYR A 5 -31.79 5.70 2.45
N GLN A 6 -30.63 5.05 2.38
CA GLN A 6 -30.41 3.70 2.91
C GLN A 6 -29.20 3.73 3.82
N ILE A 7 -29.32 3.11 5.00
CA ILE A 7 -28.20 2.86 5.90
C ILE A 7 -27.55 1.55 5.46
N ILE A 8 -26.29 1.62 5.04
CA ILE A 8 -25.51 0.44 4.60
C ILE A 8 -24.78 -0.20 5.78
N ILE A 9 -24.28 0.61 6.70
CA ILE A 9 -23.59 0.18 7.92
C ILE A 9 -24.16 0.99 9.07
N ASP A 10 -24.81 0.30 10.01
CA ASP A 10 -25.50 0.93 11.13
C ASP A 10 -24.51 1.40 12.22
N ASP A 11 -23.47 0.60 12.50
CA ASP A 11 -22.37 0.94 13.40
C ASP A 11 -21.01 0.72 12.72
N MET A 12 -20.37 1.82 12.32
CA MET A 12 -19.06 1.80 11.68
C MET A 12 -17.95 1.33 12.62
N SER A 13 -18.03 1.62 13.92
CA SER A 13 -16.99 1.23 14.88
C SER A 13 -17.02 -0.26 15.15
N ALA A 14 -18.21 -0.83 15.32
CA ALA A 14 -18.39 -2.28 15.45
C ALA A 14 -17.97 -2.99 14.16
N TYR A 15 -18.45 -2.51 13.01
CA TYR A 15 -18.07 -3.06 11.70
C TYR A 15 -16.55 -3.07 11.50
N TYR A 16 -15.87 -1.95 11.78
CA TYR A 16 -14.42 -1.89 11.60
C TYR A 16 -13.66 -2.85 12.52
N LYS A 17 -14.07 -2.98 13.79
CA LYS A 17 -13.44 -3.93 14.71
C LYS A 17 -13.62 -5.38 14.28
N GLU A 18 -14.77 -5.72 13.70
CA GLU A 18 -15.10 -7.09 13.31
C GLU A 18 -14.55 -7.46 11.92
N ASN A 19 -14.43 -6.48 11.00
CA ASN A 19 -14.17 -6.72 9.58
C ASN A 19 -12.82 -6.19 9.04
N ILE A 20 -12.01 -5.44 9.81
CA ILE A 20 -10.64 -5.06 9.37
C ILE A 20 -9.68 -6.26 9.39
N HIS A 21 -10.07 -7.36 10.03
CA HIS A 21 -9.29 -8.58 10.01
C HIS A 21 -9.51 -9.32 8.70
N ILE A 22 -8.72 -9.01 7.67
CA ILE A 22 -8.25 -10.14 6.85
C ILE A 22 -7.43 -10.97 7.83
N TYR A 23 -7.88 -12.19 8.13
CA TYR A 23 -7.16 -13.03 9.10
C TYR A 23 -5.70 -13.12 8.64
N GLU A 24 -4.74 -12.85 9.54
CA GLU A 24 -3.31 -12.88 9.20
C GLU A 24 -2.93 -14.21 8.52
N GLU A 25 -3.65 -15.29 8.84
CA GLU A 25 -3.50 -16.59 8.19
C GLU A 25 -3.87 -16.55 6.71
N GLU A 26 -5.01 -15.94 6.36
CA GLU A 26 -5.46 -15.78 4.97
C GLU A 26 -4.51 -14.88 4.20
N GLN A 27 -4.02 -13.80 4.81
CA GLN A 27 -2.99 -12.95 4.21
C GLN A 27 -1.73 -13.75 3.87
N ARG A 28 -1.20 -14.53 4.82
CA ARG A 28 -0.03 -15.39 4.60
C ARG A 28 -0.27 -16.43 3.52
N ILE A 29 -1.47 -17.00 3.46
CA ILE A 29 -1.85 -17.97 2.42
C ILE A 29 -1.85 -17.28 1.05
N LEU A 30 -2.53 -16.14 0.92
CA LEU A 30 -2.62 -15.37 -0.31
C LEU A 30 -1.24 -14.92 -0.79
N GLU A 31 -0.39 -14.38 0.09
CA GLU A 31 0.98 -14.01 -0.28
C GLU A 31 1.76 -15.20 -0.86
N ARG A 32 1.67 -16.36 -0.22
CA ARG A 32 2.34 -17.57 -0.67
C ARG A 32 1.80 -18.03 -2.03
N GLU A 33 0.48 -18.02 -2.20
CA GLU A 33 -0.16 -18.39 -3.46
C GLU A 33 0.21 -17.44 -4.59
N MET A 34 0.14 -16.14 -4.36
CA MET A 34 0.48 -15.09 -5.33
C MET A 34 1.97 -15.16 -5.73
N ARG A 35 2.86 -15.37 -4.76
CA ARG A 35 4.29 -15.57 -4.99
C ARG A 35 4.55 -16.80 -5.88
N ASN A 36 3.83 -17.89 -5.67
CA ASN A 36 4.01 -19.12 -6.43
C ASN A 36 3.36 -19.06 -7.83
N ALA A 37 2.17 -18.48 -7.94
CA ALA A 37 1.40 -18.46 -9.19
C ALA A 37 1.93 -17.40 -10.19
N TYR A 38 2.37 -16.25 -9.68
CA TYR A 38 2.73 -15.09 -10.51
C TYR A 38 4.19 -14.66 -10.36
N ASN A 39 5.00 -15.40 -9.59
CA ASN A 39 6.38 -15.03 -9.26
C ASN A 39 6.51 -13.60 -8.71
N ILE A 40 5.48 -13.15 -7.97
CA ILE A 40 5.48 -11.85 -7.32
C ILE A 40 6.51 -11.88 -6.19
N ARG A 41 7.49 -10.98 -6.24
CA ARG A 41 8.53 -10.79 -5.22
C ARG A 41 8.43 -9.36 -4.71
N GLY A 42 8.76 -9.15 -3.42
CA GLY A 42 8.68 -7.82 -2.81
C GLY A 42 7.26 -7.29 -2.66
N PHE A 43 6.29 -8.17 -2.43
CA PHE A 43 4.94 -7.78 -2.00
C PHE A 43 4.64 -8.48 -0.68
N GLU A 44 4.11 -7.71 0.26
CA GLU A 44 3.61 -8.16 1.55
C GLU A 44 2.36 -7.33 1.93
N PHE A 45 1.54 -7.87 2.84
CA PHE A 45 0.43 -7.14 3.41
C PHE A 45 0.92 -6.22 4.54
N GLY A 46 0.28 -5.05 4.67
CA GLY A 46 0.60 -4.10 5.74
C GLY A 46 -0.11 -4.42 7.06
N SER A 47 0.41 -3.88 8.16
CA SER A 47 -0.12 -4.16 9.51
C SER A 47 -1.48 -3.51 9.79
N MET A 48 -1.93 -2.55 8.98
CA MET A 48 -3.22 -1.87 9.16
C MET A 48 -4.36 -2.67 8.50
N GLY A 49 -4.58 -3.89 8.99
CA GLY A 49 -5.63 -4.79 8.47
C GLY A 49 -5.36 -5.31 7.05
N GLY A 50 -4.08 -5.45 6.69
CA GLY A 50 -3.63 -5.81 5.35
C GLY A 50 -3.26 -4.63 4.47
N TYR A 51 -3.61 -3.41 4.88
CA TYR A 51 -3.15 -2.19 4.22
C TYR A 51 -1.89 -1.66 4.90
N TYR A 52 -1.07 -0.96 4.13
CA TYR A 52 0.10 -0.28 4.67
C TYR A 52 -0.29 0.95 5.50
N THR A 53 0.37 1.09 6.64
CA THR A 53 0.55 2.38 7.29
C THR A 53 1.42 3.29 6.43
N TYR A 54 1.37 4.60 6.69
CA TYR A 54 2.23 5.56 5.98
C TYR A 54 3.72 5.18 6.08
N SER A 55 4.21 4.82 7.27
CA SER A 55 5.62 4.42 7.47
C SER A 55 5.99 3.16 6.70
N GLU A 56 5.10 2.18 6.63
CA GLU A 56 5.34 0.95 5.86
C GLU A 56 5.39 1.25 4.37
N VAL A 57 4.48 2.07 3.84
CA VAL A 57 4.53 2.47 2.42
C VAL A 57 5.84 3.19 2.07
N VAL A 58 6.33 4.05 2.96
CA VAL A 58 7.60 4.76 2.75
C VAL A 58 8.79 3.79 2.74
N THR A 59 8.75 2.79 3.61
CA THR A 59 9.78 1.74 3.68
C THR A 59 9.71 0.84 2.45
N GLU A 60 8.51 0.52 1.97
CA GLU A 60 8.31 -0.33 0.80
C GLU A 60 8.83 0.33 -0.47
N LEU A 61 8.70 1.66 -0.61
CA LEU A 61 9.33 2.39 -1.72
C LEU A 61 10.86 2.22 -1.76
N ASP A 62 11.52 2.13 -0.60
CA ASP A 62 12.96 1.85 -0.54
C ASP A 62 13.26 0.39 -0.91
N SER A 63 12.46 -0.56 -0.43
CA SER A 63 12.55 -1.97 -0.79
C SER A 63 12.40 -2.18 -2.29
N MET A 64 11.46 -1.49 -2.94
CA MET A 64 11.24 -1.55 -4.38
C MET A 64 12.48 -1.12 -5.17
N ARG A 65 13.16 -0.03 -4.78
CA ARG A 65 14.42 0.38 -5.41
C ARG A 65 15.52 -0.65 -5.19
N LEU A 66 15.59 -1.28 -4.02
CA LEU A 66 16.60 -2.28 -3.71
C LEU A 66 16.42 -3.56 -4.55
N ILE A 67 15.17 -4.00 -4.73
CA ILE A 67 14.84 -5.22 -5.48
C ILE A 67 14.87 -4.97 -6.99
N TYR A 68 14.48 -3.77 -7.43
CA TYR A 68 14.34 -3.40 -8.84
C TYR A 68 15.11 -2.12 -9.19
N PRO A 69 16.45 -2.08 -9.01
CA PRO A 69 17.24 -0.85 -9.17
C PRO A 69 17.22 -0.26 -10.59
N ASN A 70 17.02 -1.11 -11.60
CA ASN A 70 16.95 -0.67 -13.01
C ASN A 70 15.53 -0.31 -13.46
N LEU A 71 14.53 -0.43 -12.59
CA LEU A 71 13.13 -0.13 -12.93
C LEU A 71 12.52 0.96 -12.05
N VAL A 72 12.95 1.06 -10.80
CA VAL A 72 12.38 1.99 -9.81
C VAL A 72 13.45 2.99 -9.43
N SER A 73 13.16 4.29 -9.38
CA SER A 73 14.10 5.32 -8.92
C SER A 73 14.24 5.32 -7.40
N ALA A 74 15.27 5.97 -6.87
CA ALA A 74 15.25 6.34 -5.45
C ALA A 74 14.01 7.21 -5.18
N LYS A 75 13.39 7.04 -4.00
CA LYS A 75 12.27 7.89 -3.61
C LYS A 75 12.76 9.34 -3.42
N GLN A 76 11.94 10.29 -3.85
CA GLN A 76 12.19 11.71 -3.70
C GLN A 76 10.97 12.39 -3.09
N SER A 77 11.21 13.40 -2.26
CA SER A 77 10.15 14.25 -1.73
C SER A 77 9.81 15.32 -2.76
N ILE A 78 8.53 15.41 -3.13
CA ILE A 78 8.02 16.45 -4.06
C ILE A 78 7.38 17.63 -3.32
N GLY A 79 7.47 17.63 -1.99
CA GLY A 79 6.91 18.67 -1.13
C GLY A 79 6.41 18.10 0.19
N LEU A 80 5.81 18.98 0.99
CA LEU A 80 5.26 18.64 2.28
C LEU A 80 3.73 18.69 2.23
N SER A 81 3.11 17.77 2.94
CA SER A 81 1.69 17.83 3.29
C SER A 81 1.40 18.95 4.29
N LEU A 82 0.13 19.22 4.55
CA LEU A 82 -0.31 20.26 5.50
C LEU A 82 0.25 20.04 6.92
N GLU A 83 0.42 18.78 7.33
CA GLU A 83 0.97 18.40 8.64
C GLU A 83 2.50 18.26 8.62
N GLY A 84 3.18 18.69 7.55
CA GLY A 84 4.64 18.70 7.46
C GLY A 84 5.28 17.33 7.15
N ARG A 85 4.51 16.35 6.68
CA ARG A 85 5.07 15.06 6.21
C ARG A 85 5.46 15.13 4.74
N ASP A 86 6.58 14.51 4.38
CA ASP A 86 7.02 14.37 2.99
C ASP A 86 5.98 13.66 2.11
N ILE A 87 5.80 14.19 0.92
CA ILE A 87 5.07 13.54 -0.17
C ILE A 87 6.10 12.80 -1.01
N TRP A 88 6.16 11.48 -0.83
CA TRP A 88 7.13 10.64 -1.51
C TRP A 88 6.67 10.25 -2.91
N MET A 89 7.60 10.28 -3.85
CA MET A 89 7.43 9.79 -5.22
C MET A 89 8.60 8.90 -5.60
N ALA A 90 8.33 7.81 -6.31
CA ALA A 90 9.32 7.01 -7.02
C ALA A 90 8.89 6.87 -8.48
N LYS A 91 9.85 6.98 -9.41
CA LYS A 91 9.62 6.81 -10.84
C LYS A 91 9.76 5.33 -11.20
N ILE A 92 8.88 4.83 -12.07
CA ILE A 92 9.01 3.50 -12.68
C ILE A 92 9.27 3.67 -14.18
N SER A 93 10.44 3.24 -14.65
CA SER A 93 10.91 3.38 -16.04
C SER A 93 12.06 2.42 -16.30
N ASP A 94 12.33 2.08 -17.55
CA ASP A 94 13.50 1.35 -18.01
C ASP A 94 14.84 2.06 -17.76
N ASN A 95 14.82 3.37 -17.57
CA ASN A 95 15.97 4.17 -17.15
C ASN A 95 15.57 5.12 -16.00
N PRO A 96 15.39 4.58 -14.78
CA PRO A 96 14.73 5.30 -13.69
C PRO A 96 15.54 6.51 -13.18
N ASP A 97 16.84 6.57 -13.45
CA ASP A 97 17.74 7.61 -12.97
C ASP A 97 18.01 8.72 -14.01
N VAL A 98 17.49 8.60 -15.24
CA VAL A 98 17.63 9.60 -16.31
C VAL A 98 16.29 10.26 -16.58
N ASP A 99 16.28 11.58 -16.72
CA ASP A 99 15.08 12.33 -17.10
C ASP A 99 14.90 12.22 -18.62
N GLU A 100 13.77 11.65 -19.06
CA GLU A 100 13.40 11.40 -20.46
C GLU A 100 12.09 12.10 -20.83
#